data_AF-A0AA85JZR4-F1
#
_entry.id   AF-A0AA85JZR4-F1
#
_cell.length_a   1.000
_cell.length_b   1.000
_cell.length_c   1.000
_cell.angle_alpha   90.00
_cell.angle_beta   90.00
_cell.angle_gamma   90.00
#
_symmetry.space_group_name_H-M   'P 1'
#
loop_
_entity.id
_entity.type
_entity.pdbx_description
1 polymer ?
#
loop_
_entity_poly.entity_id
_entity_poly.type
_entity_poly.pdbx_seq_one_letter_code
_entity_poly.pdbx_strand_id
1 'polypeptide(L)'
;MYPQFLLILNYTISIQEIDVLELISVISLVYSILGNCDLSDNHSGVVSNIDDFLWIKISQVIAQVPEESTVTARSNADDILTLGQLQTLLYETYGEVHFDAWSQPFVYFKILFLTQQYEAALGFLSRFELFRCHAVHIALALKDLHMLLIPNSIQSSLVSCDDCDPKGVRRLNLVRLIMLYTRKFEVTEPEKALMYYYMLTDIPNTAEQSLEEESNTSIISGLHNMSFDRVTLKSQNLFVRCVCELALATKELDLILGSVGENNIRKPGAIDRFCKSIEFRKELLRTVARVFESNGQVIEAIHVFMVAASCGDPKPDVLVAVTLLNTLLSGVVVTSNLGSTLITQCRLRGEIDRSLVLRLATELANKVRRLGLSNNNNQFQSDAETNTWTTLFYLLDLATFFDLVDAERWQAAIDHIDQLSLFPSSSQPSQVESCVARFSQLPDLVRRPIPWALDALMRCFSAKTCRTSRKSNAASADWDSKMATPEIRARAKALIAFVGRIPHRLPSEIYAGLTRMDMEII
;
A
#
# COMPACT_ATOMS: atom_id res chain seq x y z
N MET A 1 60.87 -34.70 74.27
CA MET A 1 61.17 -33.34 73.77
C MET A 1 60.60 -33.20 72.35
N TYR A 2 59.27 -33.29 72.23
CA TYR A 2 58.48 -33.10 71.01
C TYR A 2 57.07 -32.67 71.44
N PRO A 3 56.79 -31.37 71.70
CA PRO A 3 55.45 -30.93 72.04
C PRO A 3 54.94 -29.76 71.17
N GLN A 4 55.49 -29.54 69.97
CA GLN A 4 54.98 -28.55 69.01
C GLN A 4 54.43 -29.14 67.70
N PHE A 5 54.67 -30.42 67.41
CA PHE A 5 54.11 -31.09 66.21
C PHE A 5 52.70 -31.66 66.41
N LEU A 6 52.23 -31.79 67.66
CA LEU A 6 50.89 -32.31 68.00
C LEU A 6 49.79 -31.22 68.04
N LEU A 7 50.16 -29.93 67.98
CA LEU A 7 49.19 -28.83 67.97
C LEU A 7 48.72 -28.44 66.56
N ILE A 8 49.47 -28.79 65.51
CA ILE A 8 49.04 -28.61 64.12
C ILE A 8 48.09 -29.76 63.69
N LEU A 9 48.25 -30.95 64.28
CA LEU A 9 47.35 -32.09 64.06
C LEU A 9 46.03 -32.01 64.85
N ASN A 10 45.92 -31.11 65.84
CA ASN A 10 44.67 -30.86 66.59
C ASN A 10 43.88 -29.66 66.06
N TYR A 11 44.45 -28.82 65.19
CA TYR A 11 43.67 -27.85 64.40
C TYR A 11 43.12 -28.45 63.10
N THR A 12 43.58 -29.64 62.70
CA THR A 12 42.98 -30.45 61.63
C THR A 12 41.71 -31.20 62.04
N ILE A 13 41.27 -31.08 63.30
CA ILE A 13 40.06 -31.74 63.82
C ILE A 13 39.09 -30.68 64.35
N SER A 14 38.73 -29.75 63.47
CA SER A 14 37.47 -29.00 63.57
C SER A 14 36.93 -28.58 62.19
N ILE A 15 37.42 -29.25 61.14
CA ILE A 15 36.94 -29.19 59.75
C ILE A 15 36.40 -30.59 59.37
N GLN A 16 35.76 -31.28 60.32
CA GLN A 16 34.96 -32.46 60.02
C GLN A 16 33.55 -31.98 59.70
N GLU A 17 33.35 -31.61 58.44
CA GLU A 17 32.07 -31.48 57.68
C GLU A 17 32.20 -30.54 56.48
N ILE A 18 33.41 -30.11 56.11
CA ILE A 18 33.66 -29.51 54.79
C ILE A 18 34.55 -30.48 54.04
N ASP A 19 34.05 -31.00 52.93
CA ASP A 19 34.77 -31.94 52.08
C ASP A 19 36.03 -31.23 51.57
N VAL A 20 37.22 -31.78 51.84
CA VAL A 20 38.50 -31.13 51.49
C VAL A 20 38.58 -30.84 49.98
N LEU A 21 37.92 -31.67 49.18
CA LEU A 21 37.76 -31.50 47.74
C LEU A 21 36.93 -30.26 47.38
N GLU A 22 35.84 -30.01 48.09
CA GLU A 22 34.97 -28.85 47.87
C GLU A 22 35.72 -27.54 48.19
N LEU A 23 36.50 -27.54 49.27
CA LEU A 23 37.34 -26.39 49.64
C LEU A 23 38.41 -26.10 48.57
N ILE A 24 39.01 -27.13 47.98
CA ILE A 24 39.99 -26.98 46.89
C ILE A 24 39.31 -26.40 45.64
N SER A 25 38.13 -26.89 45.28
CA SER A 25 37.37 -26.37 44.13
C SER A 25 36.96 -24.90 44.31
N VAL A 26 36.56 -24.50 45.51
CA VAL A 26 36.22 -23.09 45.81
C VAL A 26 37.46 -22.19 45.72
N ILE A 27 38.60 -22.63 46.25
CA ILE A 27 39.86 -21.86 46.16
C ILE A 27 40.28 -21.72 44.69
N SER A 28 40.23 -22.80 43.90
CA SER A 28 40.51 -22.78 42.46
C SER A 28 39.65 -21.76 41.72
N LEU A 29 38.35 -21.74 42.01
CA LEU A 29 37.41 -20.79 41.43
C LEU A 29 37.76 -19.33 41.77
N VAL A 30 38.07 -19.04 43.04
CA VAL A 30 38.45 -17.68 43.45
C VAL A 30 39.73 -17.23 42.76
N TYR A 31 40.72 -18.11 42.63
CA TYR A 31 41.95 -17.81 41.88
C TYR A 31 41.69 -17.59 40.39
N SER A 32 40.79 -18.38 39.80
CA SER A 32 40.40 -18.26 38.39
C SER A 32 39.70 -16.93 38.10
N ILE A 33 38.81 -16.47 38.99
CA ILE A 33 38.12 -15.18 38.86
C ILE A 33 39.07 -14.00 39.12
N LEU A 34 39.87 -14.02 40.19
CA LEU A 34 40.75 -12.89 40.54
C LEU A 34 41.97 -12.77 39.61
N GLY A 35 42.46 -13.91 39.11
CA GLY A 35 43.64 -13.97 38.25
C GLY A 35 43.35 -14.02 36.76
N ASN A 36 42.08 -14.11 36.34
CA ASN A 36 41.65 -14.42 34.97
C ASN A 36 42.44 -15.60 34.38
N CYS A 37 42.65 -16.64 35.18
CA CYS A 37 43.43 -17.82 34.82
C CYS A 37 42.49 -19.02 34.57
N ASP A 38 42.91 -19.94 33.71
CA ASP A 38 42.17 -21.18 33.38
C ASP A 38 40.72 -20.94 32.91
N LEU A 39 40.60 -20.25 31.78
CA LEU A 39 39.31 -19.92 31.15
C LEU A 39 38.57 -21.15 30.62
N SER A 40 39.28 -22.28 30.44
CA SER A 40 38.73 -23.54 29.94
C SER A 40 37.98 -24.34 30.99
N ASP A 41 38.32 -24.18 32.27
CA ASP A 41 37.62 -24.89 33.34
C ASP A 41 36.21 -24.30 33.56
N ASN A 42 35.26 -25.22 33.75
CA ASN A 42 33.86 -24.91 34.05
C ASN A 42 33.58 -25.03 35.56
N HIS A 43 34.58 -25.38 36.37
CA HIS A 43 34.50 -25.46 37.84
C HIS A 43 33.29 -26.27 38.33
N SER A 44 33.06 -27.43 37.69
CA SER A 44 31.86 -28.28 37.93
C SER A 44 31.68 -28.78 39.37
N GLY A 45 32.71 -28.68 40.22
CA GLY A 45 32.61 -28.99 41.65
C GLY A 45 31.91 -27.91 42.49
N VAL A 46 31.81 -26.67 41.99
CA VAL A 46 31.15 -25.54 42.65
C VAL A 46 29.94 -25.04 41.86
N VAL A 47 30.00 -25.13 40.54
CA VAL A 47 28.94 -24.69 39.63
C VAL A 47 27.78 -25.68 39.65
N SER A 48 26.69 -25.29 40.30
CA SER A 48 25.50 -26.13 40.46
C SER A 48 24.42 -25.83 39.43
N ASN A 49 24.34 -24.59 38.98
CA ASN A 49 23.30 -24.11 38.09
C ASN A 49 23.86 -23.21 36.98
N ILE A 50 23.02 -22.90 35.99
CA ILE A 50 23.40 -22.07 34.85
C ILE A 50 23.69 -20.61 35.22
N ASP A 51 23.10 -20.10 36.31
CA ASP A 51 23.33 -18.74 36.79
C ASP A 51 24.73 -18.62 37.41
N ASP A 52 25.17 -19.64 38.15
CA ASP A 52 26.53 -19.73 38.70
C ASP A 52 27.55 -19.74 37.56
N PHE A 53 27.33 -20.60 36.56
CA PHE A 53 28.17 -20.67 35.36
C PHE A 53 28.28 -19.32 34.67
N LEU A 54 27.13 -18.67 34.46
CA LEU A 54 27.06 -17.40 33.76
C LEU A 54 27.72 -16.27 34.56
N TRP A 55 27.51 -16.22 35.88
CA TRP A 55 28.13 -15.24 36.76
C TRP A 55 29.66 -15.35 36.75
N ILE A 56 30.20 -16.58 36.80
CA ILE A 56 31.64 -16.82 36.73
C ILE A 56 32.19 -16.36 35.39
N LYS A 57 31.58 -16.80 34.27
CA LYS A 57 32.07 -16.44 32.94
C LYS A 57 31.97 -14.94 32.68
N ILE A 58 30.91 -14.26 33.10
CA ILE A 58 30.80 -12.79 33.02
C ILE A 58 31.87 -12.10 33.88
N SER A 59 32.16 -12.62 35.08
CA SER A 59 33.20 -12.07 35.96
C SER A 59 34.61 -12.20 35.38
N GLN A 60 34.83 -13.18 34.50
CA GLN A 60 36.09 -13.39 33.78
C GLN A 60 36.23 -12.53 32.51
N VAL A 61 35.16 -11.86 32.05
CA VAL A 61 35.19 -11.04 30.83
C VAL A 61 35.97 -9.75 31.05
N ILE A 62 36.92 -9.48 30.14
CA ILE A 62 37.68 -8.21 30.11
C ILE A 62 37.07 -7.28 29.05
N ALA A 63 36.70 -6.06 29.46
CA ALA A 63 36.00 -5.08 28.61
C ALA A 63 36.92 -4.23 27.72
N GLN A 64 38.19 -4.05 28.10
CA GLN A 64 39.17 -3.26 27.35
C GLN A 64 40.38 -4.13 27.01
N VAL A 65 40.67 -4.30 25.72
CA VAL A 65 41.98 -4.79 25.29
C VAL A 65 42.98 -3.69 25.68
N PRO A 66 44.02 -3.98 26.48
CA PRO A 66 45.03 -2.99 26.80
C PRO A 66 45.66 -2.47 25.51
N GLU A 67 45.81 -1.15 25.38
CA GLU A 67 46.57 -0.55 24.27
C GLU A 67 47.95 -1.22 24.16
N GLU A 68 48.41 -1.42 22.92
CA GLU A 68 49.56 -2.25 22.51
C GLU A 68 50.89 -1.98 23.27
N SER A 69 50.97 -0.93 24.08
CA SER A 69 52.16 -0.53 24.83
C SER A 69 52.37 -1.26 26.17
N THR A 70 51.50 -2.20 26.57
CA THR A 70 51.68 -3.03 27.79
C THR A 70 51.90 -4.53 27.54
N VAL A 71 52.17 -4.93 26.29
CA VAL A 71 52.23 -6.33 25.84
C VAL A 71 53.58 -7.03 26.11
N THR A 72 54.40 -6.56 27.06
CA THR A 72 55.68 -7.23 27.33
C THR A 72 55.61 -8.37 28.35
N ALA A 73 54.44 -8.75 28.88
CA ALA A 73 54.39 -9.86 29.86
C ALA A 73 53.09 -10.68 29.98
N ARG A 74 52.07 -10.50 29.13
CA ARG A 74 50.89 -11.38 29.13
C ARG A 74 50.77 -12.08 27.78
N SER A 75 50.93 -13.40 27.88
CA SER A 75 50.87 -14.42 26.84
C SER A 75 49.58 -14.37 26.02
N ASN A 76 49.69 -14.80 24.76
CA ASN A 76 48.67 -15.24 23.79
C ASN A 76 47.27 -14.60 23.83
N ALA A 77 46.79 -14.16 22.67
CA ALA A 77 45.42 -13.67 22.48
C ALA A 77 44.30 -14.65 22.91
N ASP A 78 44.65 -15.93 23.10
CA ASP A 78 43.75 -17.00 23.57
C ASP A 78 43.56 -17.02 25.10
N ASP A 79 44.38 -16.29 25.86
CA ASP A 79 44.33 -16.24 27.34
C ASP A 79 43.38 -15.14 27.86
N ILE A 80 42.69 -14.41 26.96
CA ILE A 80 41.76 -13.33 27.32
C ILE A 80 40.35 -13.73 26.88
N LEU A 81 39.40 -13.69 27.81
CA LEU A 81 37.97 -13.84 27.52
C LEU A 81 37.35 -12.45 27.28
N THR A 82 37.05 -12.14 26.04
CA THR A 82 36.25 -10.96 25.65
C THR A 82 34.76 -11.28 25.66
N LEU A 83 33.91 -10.25 25.72
CA LEU A 83 32.46 -10.44 25.63
C LEU A 83 32.06 -11.14 24.31
N GLY A 84 32.66 -10.75 23.18
CA GLY A 84 32.37 -11.37 21.88
C GLY A 84 32.73 -12.85 21.81
N GLN A 85 33.82 -13.27 22.45
CA GLN A 85 34.18 -14.69 22.58
C GLN A 85 33.18 -15.45 23.45
N LEU A 86 32.77 -14.88 24.59
CA LEU A 86 31.73 -15.49 25.45
C LEU A 86 30.40 -15.62 24.70
N GLN A 87 29.99 -14.59 23.95
CA GLN A 87 28.78 -14.61 23.13
C GLN A 87 28.84 -15.71 22.06
N THR A 88 29.98 -15.81 21.36
CA THR A 88 30.23 -16.85 20.34
C THR A 88 30.19 -18.26 20.97
N LEU A 89 30.77 -18.45 22.15
CA LEU A 89 30.74 -19.72 22.88
C LEU A 89 29.29 -20.14 23.17
N LEU A 90 28.48 -19.24 23.71
CA LEU A 90 27.09 -19.54 24.11
C LEU A 90 26.16 -19.75 22.91
N TYR A 91 26.32 -18.96 21.85
CA TYR A 91 25.42 -19.00 20.69
C TYR A 91 25.83 -20.02 19.62
N GLU A 92 27.12 -20.12 19.28
CA GLU A 92 27.60 -20.97 18.19
C GLU A 92 28.15 -22.31 18.68
N THR A 93 28.92 -22.30 19.77
CA THR A 93 29.61 -23.52 20.24
C THR A 93 28.67 -24.42 21.06
N TYR A 94 27.97 -23.87 22.05
CA TYR A 94 26.95 -24.60 22.80
C TYR A 94 25.63 -24.62 22.03
N GLY A 95 25.14 -23.44 21.67
CA GLY A 95 23.93 -23.28 20.85
C GLY A 95 22.66 -23.84 21.47
N GLU A 96 21.59 -23.85 20.68
CA GLU A 96 20.23 -24.19 21.14
C GLU A 96 20.09 -25.65 21.63
N VAL A 97 20.88 -26.57 21.07
CA VAL A 97 20.79 -28.01 21.39
C VAL A 97 21.37 -28.29 22.78
N HIS A 98 22.50 -27.69 23.12
CA HIS A 98 23.14 -27.87 24.43
C HIS A 98 22.23 -27.43 25.57
N PHE A 99 21.48 -26.35 25.37
CA PHE A 99 20.60 -25.78 26.39
C PHE A 99 19.16 -26.29 26.34
N ASP A 100 18.86 -27.29 25.49
CA ASP A 100 17.50 -27.78 25.27
C ASP A 100 16.49 -26.62 25.09
N ALA A 101 16.88 -25.64 24.26
CA ALA A 101 16.24 -24.34 24.21
C ALA A 101 14.75 -24.42 23.83
N TRP A 102 14.37 -25.43 23.06
CA TRP A 102 12.98 -25.65 22.66
C TRP A 102 12.07 -26.09 23.81
N SER A 103 12.61 -26.89 24.74
CA SER A 103 11.88 -27.32 25.94
C SER A 103 11.96 -26.26 27.05
N GLN A 104 13.08 -25.53 27.14
CA GLN A 104 13.32 -24.50 28.16
C GLN A 104 13.65 -23.12 27.56
N PRO A 105 12.69 -22.49 26.86
CA PRO A 105 12.94 -21.25 26.11
C PRO A 105 13.37 -20.08 27.00
N PHE A 106 12.88 -20.01 28.24
CA PHE A 106 13.25 -18.94 29.18
C PHE A 106 14.68 -19.05 29.68
N VAL A 107 15.22 -20.27 29.82
CA VAL A 107 16.61 -20.48 30.26
C VAL A 107 17.54 -19.99 29.16
N TYR A 108 17.32 -20.42 27.92
CA TYR A 108 18.14 -19.98 26.80
C TYR A 108 17.99 -18.47 26.52
N PHE A 109 16.76 -17.94 26.59
CA PHE A 109 16.53 -16.50 26.50
C PHE A 109 17.30 -15.73 27.58
N LYS A 110 17.26 -16.18 28.84
CA LYS A 110 17.97 -15.56 29.96
C LYS A 110 19.48 -15.52 29.72
N ILE A 111 20.07 -16.62 29.25
CA ILE A 111 21.51 -16.71 28.93
C ILE A 111 21.89 -15.65 27.88
N LEU A 112 21.15 -15.60 26.77
CA LEU A 112 21.42 -14.64 25.70
C LEU A 112 21.19 -13.20 26.16
N PHE A 113 20.12 -12.94 26.92
CA PHE A 113 19.76 -11.61 27.36
C PHE A 113 20.77 -11.04 28.38
N LEU A 114 21.22 -11.87 29.33
CA LEU A 114 22.23 -11.46 30.33
C LEU A 114 23.63 -11.30 29.73
N THR A 115 23.93 -11.96 28.62
CA THR A 115 25.17 -11.75 27.85
C THR A 115 25.08 -10.65 26.79
N GLN A 116 24.03 -9.82 26.85
CA GLN A 116 23.81 -8.68 25.94
C GLN A 116 23.65 -9.07 24.46
N GLN A 117 23.21 -10.31 24.18
CA GLN A 117 22.88 -10.78 22.84
C GLN A 117 21.39 -10.55 22.55
N TYR A 118 20.93 -9.31 22.67
CA TYR A 118 19.52 -8.97 22.63
C TYR A 118 18.85 -9.40 21.32
N GLU A 119 19.52 -9.20 20.19
CA GLU A 119 19.02 -9.50 18.85
C GLU A 119 18.79 -10.99 18.66
N ALA A 120 19.75 -11.81 19.07
CA ALA A 120 19.64 -13.26 19.04
C ALA A 120 18.56 -13.75 20.01
N ALA A 121 18.51 -13.21 21.23
CA ALA A 121 17.53 -13.57 22.25
C ALA A 121 16.09 -13.33 21.77
N LEU A 122 15.83 -12.15 21.20
CA LEU A 122 14.51 -11.76 20.70
C LEU A 122 14.17 -12.51 19.41
N GLY A 123 15.16 -12.70 18.53
CA GLY A 123 15.02 -13.53 17.34
C GLY A 123 14.58 -14.95 17.68
N PHE A 124 15.19 -15.57 18.71
CA PHE A 124 14.81 -16.87 19.23
C PHE A 124 13.42 -16.85 19.87
N LEU A 125 13.16 -15.95 20.80
CA LEU A 125 11.88 -15.89 21.53
C LEU A 125 10.68 -15.67 20.60
N SER A 126 10.87 -14.90 19.52
CA SER A 126 9.83 -14.62 18.53
C SER A 126 9.36 -15.84 17.72
N ARG A 127 10.14 -16.92 17.70
CA ARG A 127 9.78 -18.18 17.04
C ARG A 127 8.58 -18.84 17.71
N PHE A 128 8.48 -18.71 19.04
CA PHE A 128 7.34 -19.22 19.81
C PHE A 128 6.15 -18.28 19.71
N GLU A 129 5.02 -18.80 19.25
CA GLU A 129 3.80 -18.01 19.04
C GLU A 129 3.30 -17.34 20.32
N LEU A 130 3.34 -18.04 21.46
CA LEU A 130 2.92 -17.54 22.76
C LEU A 130 3.78 -16.37 23.26
N PHE A 131 5.06 -16.34 22.88
CA PHE A 131 6.03 -15.35 23.38
C PHE A 131 6.36 -14.25 22.37
N ARG A 132 5.86 -14.36 21.13
CA ARG A 132 6.12 -13.38 20.08
C ARG A 132 5.69 -11.96 20.45
N CYS A 133 4.56 -11.80 21.14
CA CYS A 133 4.14 -10.49 21.63
C CYS A 133 5.19 -9.90 22.59
N HIS A 134 5.68 -10.67 23.55
CA HIS A 134 6.73 -10.24 24.48
C HIS A 134 8.00 -9.85 23.73
N ALA A 135 8.46 -10.68 22.79
CA ALA A 135 9.63 -10.40 21.97
C ALA A 135 9.50 -9.06 21.21
N VAL A 136 8.34 -8.78 20.61
CA VAL A 136 8.09 -7.52 19.89
C VAL A 136 8.13 -6.32 20.83
N HIS A 137 7.44 -6.38 21.98
CA HIS A 137 7.40 -5.23 22.90
C HIS A 137 8.75 -4.98 23.58
N ILE A 138 9.50 -6.03 23.93
CA ILE A 138 10.86 -5.88 24.45
C ILE A 138 11.79 -5.30 23.38
N ALA A 139 11.68 -5.75 22.12
CA ALA A 139 12.44 -5.20 21.01
C ALA A 139 12.16 -3.71 20.79
N LEU A 140 10.90 -3.29 20.88
CA LEU A 140 10.51 -1.89 20.81
C LEU A 140 11.10 -1.08 21.97
N ALA A 141 11.03 -1.58 23.20
CA ALA A 141 11.63 -0.91 24.35
C ALA A 141 13.16 -0.77 24.21
N LEU A 142 13.86 -1.81 23.73
CA LEU A 142 15.31 -1.75 23.50
C LEU A 142 15.69 -0.84 22.34
N LYS A 143 14.85 -0.74 21.30
CA LYS A 143 15.00 0.24 20.22
C LYS A 143 14.93 1.66 20.79
N ASP A 144 13.95 1.95 21.64
CA ASP A 144 13.78 3.27 22.26
C ASP A 144 14.93 3.61 23.23
N LEU A 145 15.56 2.60 23.83
CA LEU A 145 16.77 2.75 24.66
C LEU A 145 18.07 2.81 23.83
N HIS A 146 18.01 2.75 22.50
CA HIS A 146 19.16 2.69 21.59
C HIS A 146 20.11 1.50 21.87
N MET A 147 19.59 0.39 22.38
CA MET A 147 20.34 -0.82 22.72
C MET A 147 20.20 -1.94 21.68
N LEU A 148 19.36 -1.74 20.66
CA LEU A 148 19.09 -2.72 19.61
C LEU A 148 19.82 -2.36 18.31
N LEU A 149 20.61 -3.29 17.79
CA LEU A 149 21.28 -3.15 16.50
C LEU A 149 20.34 -3.56 15.36
N ILE A 150 20.11 -2.62 14.45
CA ILE A 150 19.21 -2.78 13.30
C ILE A 150 20.06 -2.98 12.04
N PRO A 151 19.72 -3.94 11.16
CA PRO A 151 20.46 -4.13 9.91
C PRO A 151 20.28 -2.96 8.94
N ASN A 152 21.30 -2.73 8.11
CA ASN A 152 21.29 -1.69 7.08
C ASN A 152 20.23 -1.94 6.01
N SER A 153 19.94 -3.21 5.71
CA SER A 153 18.93 -3.60 4.71
C SER A 153 17.70 -4.22 5.36
N ILE A 154 16.53 -3.75 4.92
CA ILE A 154 15.21 -4.28 5.31
C ILE A 154 14.98 -5.70 4.79
N GLN A 155 15.70 -6.11 3.74
CA GLN A 155 15.57 -7.44 3.12
C GLN A 155 16.36 -8.54 3.88
N SER A 156 17.13 -8.16 4.90
CA SER A 156 17.89 -9.10 5.73
C SER A 156 16.99 -10.14 6.43
N SER A 157 17.59 -11.27 6.80
CA SER A 157 16.96 -12.26 7.67
C SER A 157 16.55 -11.65 9.01
N LEU A 158 15.69 -12.35 9.77
CA LEU A 158 15.22 -11.87 11.06
C LEU A 158 16.37 -11.52 12.01
N VAL A 159 17.40 -12.39 12.05
CA VAL A 159 18.69 -12.13 12.70
C VAL A 159 19.77 -12.25 11.64
N SER A 160 20.69 -11.30 11.58
CA SER A 160 21.80 -11.26 10.61
C SER A 160 23.11 -10.85 11.28
N CYS A 161 24.24 -11.14 10.62
CA CYS A 161 25.53 -10.50 10.89
C CYS A 161 25.92 -9.62 9.69
N ASP A 162 26.69 -8.59 9.96
CA ASP A 162 27.42 -7.85 8.94
C ASP A 162 28.90 -8.25 8.97
N ASP A 163 29.57 -8.26 7.82
CA ASP A 163 30.97 -8.70 7.74
C ASP A 163 31.92 -7.70 8.44
N CYS A 164 31.49 -6.45 8.58
CA CYS A 164 32.20 -5.41 9.32
C CYS A 164 31.97 -5.47 10.85
N ASP A 165 31.06 -6.31 11.34
CA ASP A 165 30.76 -6.40 12.76
C ASP A 165 31.85 -7.18 13.53
N PRO A 166 32.17 -6.79 14.78
CA PRO A 166 32.97 -7.61 15.67
C PRO A 166 32.35 -8.99 15.90
N LYS A 167 33.18 -9.99 16.19
CA LYS A 167 32.73 -11.36 16.48
C LYS A 167 31.71 -11.38 17.62
N GLY A 168 30.61 -12.12 17.44
CA GLY A 168 29.53 -12.24 18.41
C GLY A 168 28.39 -11.23 18.24
N VAL A 169 28.62 -10.14 17.50
CA VAL A 169 27.60 -9.11 17.26
C VAL A 169 26.60 -9.58 16.21
N ARG A 170 25.30 -9.44 16.52
CA ARG A 170 24.18 -9.81 15.65
C ARG A 170 23.23 -8.61 15.56
N ARG A 171 22.48 -8.51 14.46
CA ARG A 171 21.48 -7.45 14.21
C ARG A 171 20.10 -8.05 14.05
N LEU A 172 19.07 -7.38 14.59
CA LEU A 172 17.67 -7.82 14.52
C LEU A 172 16.92 -6.98 13.49
N ASN A 173 16.32 -7.63 12.49
CA ASN A 173 15.42 -6.97 11.55
C ASN A 173 14.07 -6.67 12.24
N LEU A 174 14.01 -5.53 12.93
CA LEU A 174 12.82 -5.08 13.66
C LEU A 174 11.61 -4.91 12.74
N VAL A 175 11.80 -4.42 11.51
CA VAL A 175 10.73 -4.25 10.52
C VAL A 175 10.06 -5.61 10.24
N ARG A 176 10.88 -6.63 9.93
CA ARG A 176 10.39 -7.98 9.66
C ARG A 176 9.70 -8.59 10.88
N LEU A 177 10.25 -8.39 12.08
CA LEU A 177 9.64 -8.87 13.33
C LEU A 177 8.24 -8.27 13.54
N ILE A 178 8.10 -6.96 13.36
CA ILE A 178 6.82 -6.26 13.49
C ILE A 178 5.83 -6.74 12.42
N MET A 179 6.24 -6.80 11.15
CA MET A 179 5.37 -7.28 10.07
C MET A 179 4.87 -8.71 10.29
N LEU A 180 5.73 -9.62 10.77
CA LEU A 180 5.34 -10.98 11.09
C LEU A 180 4.33 -11.05 12.25
N TYR A 181 4.41 -10.10 13.18
CA TYR A 181 3.48 -9.99 14.30
C TYR A 181 2.14 -9.38 13.89
N THR A 182 2.15 -8.26 13.16
CA THR A 182 0.94 -7.52 12.74
C THR A 182 0.12 -8.30 11.73
N ARG A 183 0.73 -9.12 10.87
CA ARG A 183 0.03 -9.93 9.86
C ARG A 183 -1.11 -10.80 10.41
N LYS A 184 -1.08 -11.14 11.70
CA LYS A 184 -2.15 -11.92 12.36
C LYS A 184 -3.45 -11.15 12.55
N PHE A 185 -3.38 -9.84 12.69
CA PHE A 185 -4.51 -8.99 13.06
C PHE A 185 -4.63 -7.74 12.19
N GLU A 186 -3.78 -7.54 11.18
CA GLU A 186 -3.80 -6.34 10.34
C GLU A 186 -5.11 -6.18 9.56
N VAL A 187 -5.76 -7.29 9.20
CA VAL A 187 -7.08 -7.29 8.54
C VAL A 187 -8.22 -7.07 9.54
N THR A 188 -8.12 -7.65 10.74
CA THR A 188 -9.20 -7.58 11.75
C THR A 188 -9.17 -6.30 12.58
N GLU A 189 -7.98 -5.76 12.84
CA GLU A 189 -7.74 -4.62 13.71
C GLU A 189 -6.66 -3.70 13.11
N PRO A 190 -6.96 -3.04 11.96
CA PRO A 190 -5.99 -2.23 11.25
C PRO A 190 -5.45 -1.07 12.11
N GLU A 191 -6.28 -0.46 12.96
CA GLU A 191 -5.87 0.63 13.85
C GLU A 191 -4.70 0.26 14.77
N LYS A 192 -4.70 -0.98 15.29
CA LYS A 192 -3.61 -1.48 16.14
C LYS A 192 -2.36 -1.74 15.31
N ALA A 193 -2.51 -2.28 14.10
CA ALA A 193 -1.36 -2.50 13.20
C ALA A 193 -0.66 -1.17 12.85
N LEU A 194 -1.44 -0.12 12.61
CA LEU A 194 -0.93 1.23 12.39
C LEU A 194 -0.07 1.76 13.56
N MET A 195 -0.43 1.45 14.81
CA MET A 195 0.39 1.82 15.97
C MET A 195 1.78 1.20 15.90
N TYR A 196 1.88 -0.08 15.54
CA TYR A 196 3.16 -0.76 15.38
C TYR A 196 3.96 -0.23 14.18
N TYR A 197 3.30 0.04 13.06
CA TYR A 197 3.95 0.63 11.89
C TYR A 197 4.49 2.04 12.18
N TYR A 198 3.80 2.84 13.00
CA TYR A 198 4.29 4.16 13.39
C TYR A 198 5.63 4.10 14.14
N MET A 199 5.87 3.05 14.92
CA MET A 199 7.15 2.86 15.63
C MET A 199 8.34 2.59 14.69
N LEU A 200 8.10 2.35 13.40
CA LEU A 200 9.12 2.16 12.37
C LEU A 200 9.50 3.47 11.66
N THR A 201 8.91 4.62 12.04
CA THR A 201 9.12 5.89 11.33
C THR A 201 10.56 6.38 11.35
N ASP A 202 11.31 6.11 12.42
CA ASP A 202 12.69 6.60 12.60
C ASP A 202 13.73 5.74 11.88
N ILE A 203 13.34 4.59 11.32
CA ILE A 203 14.28 3.69 10.67
C ILE A 203 14.45 4.14 9.21
N PRO A 204 15.67 4.48 8.77
CA PRO A 204 15.91 4.92 7.42
C PRO A 204 15.61 3.79 6.43
N ASN A 205 14.99 4.14 5.31
CA ASN A 205 14.78 3.22 4.20
C ASN A 205 16.08 3.17 3.37
N THR A 206 17.10 2.46 3.84
CA THR A 206 18.42 2.40 3.20
C THR A 206 18.48 1.46 1.98
N ALA A 207 17.33 1.11 1.39
CA ALA A 207 17.28 0.15 0.29
C ALA A 207 17.96 0.65 -1.01
N GLU A 208 18.28 1.94 -1.16
CA GLU A 208 18.73 2.49 -2.46
C GLU A 208 19.83 3.58 -2.39
N GLN A 209 20.56 3.75 -1.28
CA GLN A 209 21.64 4.76 -1.21
C GLN A 209 23.03 4.29 -1.67
N SER A 210 23.16 3.06 -2.14
CA SER A 210 24.36 2.58 -2.83
C SER A 210 23.97 2.21 -4.26
N LEU A 211 24.62 2.83 -5.25
CA LEU A 211 24.42 2.72 -6.72
C LEU A 211 23.78 3.95 -7.40
N GLU A 212 24.22 5.16 -7.04
CA GLU A 212 24.45 6.20 -8.05
C GLU A 212 25.97 6.26 -8.34
N GLU A 213 26.52 5.18 -8.90
CA GLU A 213 27.72 5.25 -9.72
C GLU A 213 27.38 4.65 -11.08
N GLU A 214 27.63 5.44 -12.12
CA GLU A 214 27.29 5.20 -13.51
C GLU A 214 27.84 3.86 -14.03
N SER A 215 27.02 3.06 -14.69
CA SER A 215 27.27 2.66 -16.09
C SER A 215 26.31 1.57 -16.58
N ASN A 216 25.90 1.77 -17.83
CA ASN A 216 25.08 0.91 -18.65
C ASN A 216 25.61 -0.53 -18.68
N THR A 217 24.73 -1.54 -18.51
CA THR A 217 24.62 -2.67 -19.44
C THR A 217 23.40 -3.53 -19.16
N SER A 218 22.85 -4.01 -20.26
CA SER A 218 21.59 -4.72 -20.43
C SER A 218 21.71 -6.24 -20.17
N ILE A 219 20.60 -6.82 -19.68
CA ILE A 219 20.02 -8.15 -20.00
C ILE A 219 20.33 -9.37 -19.09
N ILE A 220 19.27 -9.73 -18.34
CA ILE A 220 18.63 -11.05 -18.07
C ILE A 220 19.39 -12.14 -17.27
N SER A 221 18.80 -12.48 -16.10
CA SER A 221 18.38 -13.82 -15.61
C SER A 221 18.52 -13.88 -14.08
N GLY A 222 17.66 -14.45 -13.24
CA GLY A 222 16.44 -15.22 -13.37
C GLY A 222 16.22 -15.97 -12.03
N LEU A 223 15.00 -15.93 -11.49
CA LEU A 223 14.43 -16.81 -10.45
C LEU A 223 14.92 -16.67 -8.99
N HIS A 224 14.28 -15.81 -8.19
CA HIS A 224 13.60 -16.26 -6.94
C HIS A 224 12.62 -15.20 -6.37
N ASN A 225 11.33 -15.52 -6.46
CA ASN A 225 10.21 -15.27 -5.54
C ASN A 225 9.93 -13.90 -4.88
N MET A 226 8.69 -13.47 -5.13
CA MET A 226 7.91 -12.33 -4.62
C MET A 226 8.26 -10.97 -5.23
N SER A 227 7.86 -10.84 -6.49
CA SER A 227 7.88 -9.63 -7.31
C SER A 227 7.28 -8.42 -6.60
N PHE A 228 8.17 -7.57 -6.09
CA PHE A 228 7.89 -6.21 -5.61
C PHE A 228 8.52 -5.20 -6.57
N ASP A 229 8.24 -5.35 -7.87
CA ASP A 229 8.63 -4.37 -8.87
C ASP A 229 7.37 -3.74 -9.46
N ARG A 230 7.01 -2.56 -8.94
CA ARG A 230 6.54 -1.41 -9.74
C ARG A 230 6.26 -0.19 -8.87
N VAL A 231 6.94 0.89 -9.26
CA VAL A 231 6.95 2.27 -8.75
C VAL A 231 8.06 2.55 -7.76
N THR A 232 9.10 3.20 -8.29
CA THR A 232 10.18 3.92 -7.60
C THR A 232 9.59 4.94 -6.63
N LEU A 233 9.24 4.46 -5.44
CA LEU A 233 8.91 5.28 -4.27
C LEU A 233 10.21 5.90 -3.75
N LYS A 234 10.66 6.98 -4.40
CA LYS A 234 11.79 7.81 -3.95
C LYS A 234 11.78 7.95 -2.43
N SER A 235 12.76 7.34 -1.76
CA SER A 235 13.15 7.57 -0.36
C SER A 235 11.99 7.80 0.63
N GLN A 236 10.91 7.01 0.55
CA GLN A 236 9.78 7.20 1.46
C GLN A 236 10.01 6.47 2.79
N ASN A 237 9.56 7.10 3.88
CA ASN A 237 9.59 6.55 5.23
C ASN A 237 8.94 5.15 5.25
N LEU A 238 9.55 4.20 5.96
CA LEU A 238 9.05 2.83 6.11
C LEU A 238 7.59 2.78 6.56
N PHE A 239 7.18 3.73 7.40
CA PHE A 239 5.80 3.92 7.82
C PHE A 239 4.83 4.07 6.64
N VAL A 240 5.16 4.93 5.66
CA VAL A 240 4.30 5.20 4.49
C VAL A 240 4.13 3.93 3.67
N ARG A 241 5.21 3.16 3.46
CA ARG A 241 5.15 1.88 2.77
C ARG A 241 4.24 0.88 3.48
N CYS A 242 4.39 0.73 4.80
CA CYS A 242 3.55 -0.19 5.58
C CYS A 242 2.07 0.23 5.53
N VAL A 243 1.77 1.54 5.54
CA VAL A 243 0.39 2.04 5.38
C VAL A 243 -0.17 1.73 4.00
N CYS A 244 0.63 1.86 2.93
CA CYS A 244 0.22 1.46 1.58
C CYS A 244 -0.13 -0.04 1.53
N GLU A 245 0.73 -0.90 2.08
CA GLU A 245 0.50 -2.35 2.11
C GLU A 245 -0.74 -2.70 2.95
N LEU A 246 -0.94 -2.06 4.09
CA LEU A 246 -2.12 -2.23 4.95
C LEU A 246 -3.42 -1.81 4.24
N ALA A 247 -3.41 -0.67 3.54
CA ALA A 247 -4.56 -0.18 2.80
C ALA A 247 -4.95 -1.15 1.67
N LEU A 248 -3.96 -1.70 0.97
CA LEU A 248 -4.18 -2.72 -0.08
C LEU A 248 -4.75 -4.02 0.48
N ALA A 249 -4.30 -4.46 1.67
CA ALA A 249 -4.73 -5.71 2.29
C ALA A 249 -6.15 -5.64 2.87
N THR A 250 -6.48 -4.54 3.54
CA THR A 250 -7.74 -4.39 4.30
C THR A 250 -8.91 -3.94 3.43
N LYS A 251 -8.65 -3.07 2.43
CA LYS A 251 -9.69 -2.34 1.66
C LYS A 251 -10.66 -1.51 2.51
N GLU A 252 -10.46 -1.39 3.82
CA GLU A 252 -11.25 -0.54 4.73
C GLU A 252 -10.67 0.88 4.77
N LEU A 253 -10.69 1.55 3.62
CA LEU A 253 -10.05 2.85 3.42
C LEU A 253 -10.64 3.96 4.30
N ASP A 254 -11.95 3.92 4.54
CA ASP A 254 -12.63 4.94 5.34
C ASP A 254 -12.19 4.93 6.80
N LEU A 255 -11.91 3.76 7.36
CA LEU A 255 -11.42 3.60 8.74
C LEU A 255 -9.97 4.06 8.86
N ILE A 256 -9.13 3.63 7.91
CA ILE A 256 -7.68 3.89 7.93
C ILE A 256 -7.39 5.34 7.58
N LEU A 257 -7.85 5.79 6.40
CA LEU A 257 -7.51 7.07 5.77
C LEU A 257 -8.53 8.16 6.08
N GLY A 258 -9.71 7.82 6.61
CA GLY A 258 -10.81 8.74 6.83
C GLY A 258 -11.67 8.92 5.58
N SER A 259 -12.89 9.42 5.78
CA SER A 259 -13.87 9.66 4.72
C SER A 259 -14.19 11.14 4.56
N VAL A 260 -14.61 11.55 3.37
CA VAL A 260 -15.08 12.92 3.11
C VAL A 260 -16.60 12.90 3.05
N GLY A 261 -17.26 13.69 3.91
CA GLY A 261 -18.70 13.88 3.84
C GLY A 261 -19.11 14.88 2.76
N GLU A 262 -20.42 15.00 2.51
CA GLU A 262 -20.99 15.89 1.49
C GLU A 262 -20.57 17.38 1.64
N ASN A 263 -20.28 17.80 2.87
CA ASN A 263 -19.83 19.16 3.18
C ASN A 263 -18.35 19.41 2.86
N ASN A 264 -17.66 18.48 2.19
CA ASN A 264 -16.20 18.45 1.98
C ASN A 264 -15.37 18.40 3.28
N ILE A 265 -16.02 18.29 4.44
CA ILE A 265 -15.37 18.12 5.73
C ILE A 265 -14.95 16.66 5.86
N ARG A 266 -13.65 16.46 6.08
CA ARG A 266 -13.07 15.14 6.28
C ARG A 266 -13.32 14.65 7.70
N LYS A 267 -13.88 13.46 7.83
CA LYS A 267 -13.88 12.69 9.08
C LYS A 267 -12.49 12.06 9.25
N PRO A 268 -11.84 12.25 10.40
CA PRO A 268 -10.51 11.72 10.59
C PRO A 268 -10.52 10.20 10.61
N GLY A 269 -9.47 9.60 10.03
CA GLY A 269 -9.20 8.18 10.09
C GLY A 269 -8.10 7.85 11.10
N ALA A 270 -7.79 6.56 11.25
CA ALA A 270 -6.75 6.08 12.15
C ALA A 270 -5.36 6.70 11.89
N ILE A 271 -5.03 7.02 10.63
CA ILE A 271 -3.75 7.66 10.26
C ILE A 271 -3.57 9.04 10.90
N ASP A 272 -4.65 9.76 11.20
CA ASP A 272 -4.56 11.15 11.64
C ASP A 272 -3.96 11.30 13.02
N ARG A 273 -4.05 10.25 13.85
CA ARG A 273 -3.39 10.19 15.15
C ARG A 273 -1.87 10.27 15.01
N PHE A 274 -1.31 9.82 13.88
CA PHE A 274 0.11 9.71 13.63
C PHE A 274 0.66 10.87 12.79
N CYS A 275 -0.19 11.51 11.99
CA CYS A 275 0.19 12.65 11.15
C CYS A 275 0.12 13.98 11.94
N LYS A 276 1.26 14.43 12.48
CA LYS A 276 1.39 15.74 13.15
C LYS A 276 1.30 16.94 12.19
N SER A 277 1.74 16.77 10.95
CA SER A 277 1.71 17.81 9.90
C SER A 277 0.65 17.52 8.84
N ILE A 278 -0.02 18.58 8.39
CA ILE A 278 -1.01 18.53 7.30
C ILE A 278 -0.34 18.15 5.98
N GLU A 279 0.86 18.68 5.71
CA GLU A 279 1.60 18.38 4.47
C GLU A 279 2.04 16.91 4.41
N PHE A 280 2.49 16.36 5.54
CA PHE A 280 2.84 14.94 5.62
C PHE A 280 1.63 14.04 5.36
N ARG A 281 0.47 14.38 5.94
CA ARG A 281 -0.79 13.66 5.69
C ARG A 281 -1.16 13.70 4.21
N LYS A 282 -1.03 14.86 3.58
CA LYS A 282 -1.35 15.06 2.17
C LYS A 282 -0.47 14.20 1.26
N GLU A 283 0.84 14.20 1.49
CA GLU A 283 1.77 13.40 0.68
C GLU A 283 1.61 11.90 0.91
N LEU A 284 1.31 11.48 2.15
CA LEU A 284 0.97 10.10 2.46
C LEU A 284 -0.28 9.65 1.68
N LEU A 285 -1.37 10.42 1.73
CA LEU A 285 -2.60 10.11 0.99
C LEU A 285 -2.37 10.04 -0.52
N ARG A 286 -1.59 10.96 -1.08
CA ARG A 286 -1.21 10.93 -2.51
C ARG A 286 -0.40 9.70 -2.88
N THR A 287 0.54 9.31 -2.03
CA THR A 287 1.33 8.11 -2.24
C THR A 287 0.42 6.88 -2.26
N VAL A 288 -0.45 6.74 -1.26
CA VAL A 288 -1.40 5.63 -1.20
C VAL A 288 -2.27 5.61 -2.45
N ALA A 289 -2.81 6.75 -2.88
CA ALA A 289 -3.62 6.83 -4.10
C ALA A 289 -2.87 6.39 -5.37
N ARG A 290 -1.61 6.82 -5.54
CA ARG A 290 -0.75 6.40 -6.65
C ARG A 290 -0.47 4.89 -6.64
N VAL A 291 -0.33 4.30 -5.46
CA VAL A 291 -0.15 2.84 -5.32
C VAL A 291 -1.42 2.08 -5.74
N PHE A 292 -2.61 2.59 -5.39
CA PHE A 292 -3.88 2.03 -5.87
C PHE A 292 -4.01 2.16 -7.40
N GLU A 293 -3.60 3.30 -7.96
CA GLU A 293 -3.58 3.53 -9.40
C GLU A 293 -2.65 2.54 -10.12
N SER A 294 -1.42 2.35 -9.62
CA SER A 294 -0.45 1.41 -10.21
C SER A 294 -0.91 -0.04 -10.13
N ASN A 295 -1.71 -0.38 -9.11
CA ASN A 295 -2.30 -1.70 -8.94
C ASN A 295 -3.58 -1.92 -9.78
N GLY A 296 -4.05 -0.89 -10.50
CA GLY A 296 -5.25 -0.95 -11.34
C GLY A 296 -6.57 -0.84 -10.56
N GLN A 297 -6.53 -0.52 -9.27
CA GLN A 297 -7.71 -0.27 -8.42
C GLN A 297 -8.10 1.21 -8.50
N VAL A 298 -8.66 1.59 -9.65
CA VAL A 298 -8.91 3.01 -9.98
C VAL A 298 -10.03 3.63 -9.13
N ILE A 299 -11.06 2.86 -8.73
CA ILE A 299 -12.18 3.37 -7.93
C ILE A 299 -11.68 3.79 -6.55
N GLU A 300 -10.93 2.90 -5.90
CA GLU A 300 -10.28 3.15 -4.62
C GLU A 300 -9.29 4.31 -4.71
N ALA A 301 -8.49 4.38 -5.78
CA ALA A 301 -7.58 5.51 -6.02
C ALA A 301 -8.32 6.86 -6.09
N ILE A 302 -9.47 6.92 -6.79
CA ILE A 302 -10.31 8.12 -6.86
C ILE A 302 -10.81 8.53 -5.47
N HIS A 303 -11.28 7.57 -4.65
CA HIS A 303 -11.70 7.87 -3.28
C HIS A 303 -10.57 8.47 -2.45
N VAL A 304 -9.37 7.88 -2.51
CA VAL A 304 -8.21 8.39 -1.76
C VAL A 304 -7.78 9.77 -2.25
N PHE A 305 -7.80 10.04 -3.56
CA PHE A 305 -7.53 11.39 -4.09
C PHE A 305 -8.58 12.40 -3.64
N MET A 306 -9.85 12.00 -3.53
CA MET A 306 -10.91 12.87 -2.98
C MET A 306 -10.67 13.20 -1.51
N VAL A 307 -10.14 12.26 -0.72
CA VAL A 307 -9.74 12.47 0.68
C VAL A 307 -8.52 13.38 0.77
N ALA A 308 -7.52 13.18 -0.09
CA ALA A 308 -6.32 14.02 -0.18
C ALA A 308 -6.66 15.49 -0.50
N ALA A 309 -7.62 15.71 -1.40
CA ALA A 309 -8.09 17.04 -1.78
C ALA A 309 -8.69 17.86 -0.63
N SER A 310 -9.16 17.21 0.44
CA SER A 310 -9.68 17.90 1.63
C SER A 310 -8.58 18.39 2.59
N CYS A 311 -7.32 17.97 2.39
CA CYS A 311 -6.21 18.26 3.30
C CYS A 311 -5.29 19.41 2.83
N GLY A 312 -5.70 20.20 1.83
CA GLY A 312 -4.91 21.33 1.33
C GLY A 312 -5.48 21.88 0.03
N ASP A 313 -4.63 22.33 -0.90
CA ASP A 313 -5.09 22.74 -2.24
C ASP A 313 -5.81 21.59 -2.95
N PRO A 314 -7.13 21.73 -3.24
CA PRO A 314 -7.93 20.66 -3.82
C PRO A 314 -7.69 20.50 -5.32
N LYS A 315 -7.17 21.53 -5.99
CA LYS A 315 -7.03 21.59 -7.45
C LYS A 315 -6.26 20.40 -8.07
N PRO A 316 -5.01 20.09 -7.67
CA PRO A 316 -4.24 19.03 -8.30
C PRO A 316 -4.85 17.64 -8.06
N ASP A 317 -5.30 17.39 -6.83
CA ASP A 317 -5.79 16.08 -6.42
C ASP A 317 -7.17 15.77 -7.03
N VAL A 318 -8.05 16.78 -7.14
CA VAL A 318 -9.35 16.63 -7.83
C VAL A 318 -9.15 16.49 -9.34
N LEU A 319 -8.17 17.18 -9.94
CA LEU A 319 -7.89 17.04 -11.37
C LEU A 319 -7.50 15.60 -11.71
N VAL A 320 -6.59 14.99 -10.93
CA VAL A 320 -6.19 13.57 -11.12
C VAL A 320 -7.38 12.63 -10.88
N ALA A 321 -8.20 12.89 -9.86
CA ALA A 321 -9.41 12.09 -9.64
C ALA A 321 -10.37 12.14 -10.84
N VAL A 322 -10.55 13.32 -11.46
CA VAL A 322 -11.43 13.49 -12.63
C VAL A 322 -10.83 12.90 -13.90
N THR A 323 -9.52 12.97 -14.13
CA THR A 323 -8.91 12.30 -15.28
C THR A 323 -9.12 10.79 -15.19
N LEU A 324 -8.84 10.19 -14.03
CA LEU A 324 -9.08 8.78 -13.78
C LEU A 324 -10.56 8.41 -13.97
N LEU A 325 -11.47 9.19 -13.39
CA LEU A 325 -12.89 8.97 -13.53
C LEU A 325 -13.36 9.08 -14.99
N ASN A 326 -12.89 10.07 -15.76
CA ASN A 326 -13.26 10.23 -17.17
C ASN A 326 -12.87 9.00 -17.99
N THR A 327 -11.72 8.37 -17.67
CA THR A 327 -11.33 7.12 -18.34
C THR A 327 -12.25 5.95 -17.99
N LEU A 328 -12.68 5.82 -16.73
CA LEU A 328 -13.64 4.79 -16.30
C LEU A 328 -15.03 5.04 -16.89
N LEU A 329 -15.51 6.28 -16.79
CA LEU A 329 -16.84 6.68 -17.23
C LEU A 329 -16.99 6.51 -18.74
N SER A 330 -15.98 6.86 -19.55
CA SER A 330 -16.01 6.61 -21.00
C SER A 330 -16.23 5.13 -21.36
N GLY A 331 -15.74 4.19 -20.55
CA GLY A 331 -16.00 2.75 -20.74
C GLY A 331 -17.36 2.27 -20.23
N VAL A 332 -17.93 2.96 -19.24
CA VAL A 332 -19.16 2.55 -18.53
C VAL A 332 -20.40 3.29 -19.02
N VAL A 333 -20.26 4.44 -19.70
CA VAL A 333 -21.36 5.34 -20.11
C VAL A 333 -22.39 4.65 -20.99
N VAL A 334 -22.01 3.65 -21.78
CA VAL A 334 -22.97 2.98 -22.64
C VAL A 334 -23.57 1.74 -21.99
N THR A 335 -24.90 1.66 -22.02
CA THR A 335 -25.66 0.61 -21.35
C THR A 335 -25.63 -0.69 -22.13
N SER A 336 -25.72 -1.81 -21.41
CA SER A 336 -25.55 -3.18 -21.93
C SER A 336 -26.53 -3.53 -23.07
N ASN A 337 -27.69 -2.89 -23.12
CA ASN A 337 -28.73 -3.11 -24.12
C ASN A 337 -28.37 -2.61 -25.54
N LEU A 338 -27.45 -1.65 -25.65
CA LEU A 338 -26.97 -1.12 -26.93
C LEU A 338 -25.61 -1.67 -27.35
N GLY A 339 -24.99 -2.43 -26.45
CA GLY A 339 -23.55 -2.38 -26.30
C GLY A 339 -22.80 -3.67 -26.09
N SER A 340 -23.50 -4.78 -26.30
CA SER A 340 -22.95 -6.11 -26.19
C SER A 340 -22.07 -6.44 -27.40
N THR A 341 -21.03 -5.65 -27.65
CA THR A 341 -19.91 -6.07 -28.53
C THR A 341 -18.75 -6.52 -27.64
N LEU A 342 -18.16 -7.66 -27.98
CA LEU A 342 -17.05 -8.33 -27.26
C LEU A 342 -15.82 -7.43 -27.01
N ILE A 343 -15.72 -6.28 -27.70
CA ILE A 343 -14.62 -5.32 -27.57
C ILE A 343 -14.71 -4.52 -26.26
N THR A 344 -15.92 -4.27 -25.73
CA THR A 344 -16.15 -3.56 -24.46
C THR A 344 -15.90 -4.46 -23.25
N GLN A 345 -16.02 -5.78 -23.41
CA GLN A 345 -15.77 -6.77 -22.37
C GLN A 345 -14.29 -7.11 -22.18
N CYS A 346 -13.45 -6.97 -23.22
CA CYS A 346 -12.05 -7.40 -23.18
C CYS A 346 -11.09 -6.48 -22.40
N ARG A 347 -11.51 -5.31 -21.91
CA ARG A 347 -10.61 -4.37 -21.19
C ARG A 347 -10.96 -4.11 -19.73
N LEU A 348 -12.11 -4.58 -19.25
CA LEU A 348 -12.58 -4.32 -17.88
C LEU A 348 -12.65 -5.65 -17.13
N ARG A 349 -11.53 -5.99 -16.49
CA ARG A 349 -11.38 -7.17 -15.64
C ARG A 349 -12.14 -6.93 -14.34
N GLY A 350 -13.39 -7.39 -14.27
CA GLY A 350 -14.29 -7.29 -13.11
C GLY A 350 -15.58 -6.55 -13.45
N GLU A 351 -16.72 -7.02 -12.96
CA GLU A 351 -18.00 -6.29 -13.02
C GLU A 351 -17.82 -4.94 -12.31
N ILE A 352 -17.62 -3.87 -13.07
CA ILE A 352 -17.63 -2.52 -12.52
C ILE A 352 -19.09 -2.12 -12.35
N ASP A 353 -19.51 -1.89 -11.11
CA ASP A 353 -20.84 -1.38 -10.80
C ASP A 353 -21.06 0.00 -11.43
N ARG A 354 -21.78 0.04 -12.57
CA ARG A 354 -22.15 1.28 -13.27
C ARG A 354 -22.76 2.31 -12.31
N SER A 355 -23.62 1.88 -11.40
CA SER A 355 -24.25 2.74 -10.40
C SER A 355 -23.27 3.40 -9.44
N LEU A 356 -22.18 2.70 -9.07
CA LEU A 356 -21.15 3.24 -8.20
C LEU A 356 -20.35 4.33 -8.93
N VAL A 357 -19.93 4.05 -10.18
CA VAL A 357 -19.16 5.01 -10.99
C VAL A 357 -19.97 6.28 -11.25
N LEU A 358 -21.27 6.16 -11.56
CA LEU A 358 -22.13 7.34 -11.77
C LEU A 358 -22.35 8.15 -10.49
N ARG A 359 -22.47 7.48 -9.34
CA ARG A 359 -22.57 8.15 -8.03
C ARG A 359 -21.30 8.97 -7.74
N LEU A 360 -20.14 8.35 -7.93
CA LEU A 360 -18.84 9.02 -7.76
C LEU A 360 -18.66 10.17 -8.75
N ALA A 361 -19.08 9.99 -10.00
CA ALA A 361 -19.05 11.04 -11.01
C ALA A 361 -19.91 12.24 -10.63
N THR A 362 -21.11 11.99 -10.10
CA THR A 362 -22.01 13.04 -9.63
C THR A 362 -21.43 13.76 -8.41
N GLU A 363 -20.83 13.03 -7.47
CA GLU A 363 -20.19 13.61 -6.30
C GLU A 363 -18.99 14.51 -6.67
N LEU A 364 -18.12 14.03 -7.56
CA LEU A 364 -17.01 14.80 -8.09
C LEU A 364 -17.48 16.02 -8.89
N ALA A 365 -18.47 15.87 -9.78
CA ALA A 365 -19.03 16.99 -10.54
C ALA A 365 -19.61 18.08 -9.63
N ASN A 366 -20.32 17.69 -8.56
CA ASN A 366 -20.81 18.61 -7.54
C ASN A 366 -19.65 19.30 -6.79
N LYS A 367 -18.60 18.56 -6.44
CA LYS A 367 -17.40 19.12 -5.78
C LYS A 367 -16.70 20.15 -6.68
N VAL A 368 -16.55 19.85 -7.97
CA VAL A 368 -15.98 20.76 -8.98
C VAL A 368 -16.80 22.03 -9.12
N ARG A 369 -18.14 21.90 -9.18
CA ARG A 369 -19.05 23.04 -9.24
C ARG A 369 -18.98 23.90 -7.98
N ARG A 370 -18.98 23.29 -6.79
CA ARG A 370 -18.86 23.99 -5.50
C ARG A 370 -17.54 24.76 -5.37
N LEU A 371 -16.44 24.17 -5.82
CA LEU A 371 -15.12 24.78 -5.78
C LEU A 371 -14.90 25.83 -6.89
N GLY A 372 -15.86 26.02 -7.80
CA GLY A 372 -15.76 26.98 -8.89
C GLY A 372 -14.62 26.69 -9.88
N LEU A 373 -14.10 25.46 -9.91
CA LEU A 373 -12.92 25.08 -10.70
C LEU A 373 -13.18 25.07 -12.20
N SER A 374 -14.45 25.02 -12.60
CA SER A 374 -14.88 25.03 -14.00
C SER A 374 -15.00 26.44 -14.60
N ASN A 375 -14.93 27.52 -13.80
CA ASN A 375 -15.11 28.88 -14.29
C ASN A 375 -13.78 29.50 -14.72
N ASN A 376 -13.69 29.90 -16.00
CA ASN A 376 -12.55 30.53 -16.68
C ASN A 376 -12.03 31.86 -16.08
N ASN A 377 -12.51 32.28 -14.91
CA ASN A 377 -12.17 33.57 -14.31
C ASN A 377 -10.75 33.60 -13.70
N ASN A 378 -10.06 32.46 -13.66
CA ASN A 378 -8.69 32.37 -13.17
C ASN A 378 -7.71 32.43 -14.36
N GLN A 379 -7.00 33.54 -14.49
CA GLN A 379 -6.04 33.87 -15.56
C GLN A 379 -4.81 32.92 -15.67
N PHE A 380 -4.81 31.79 -14.96
CA PHE A 380 -3.73 30.80 -14.87
C PHE A 380 -4.16 29.35 -15.16
N GLN A 381 -5.37 29.14 -15.69
CA GLN A 381 -5.86 27.79 -15.97
C GLN A 381 -5.35 27.29 -17.32
N SER A 382 -4.75 26.09 -17.34
CA SER A 382 -4.32 25.43 -18.58
C SER A 382 -5.53 24.95 -19.38
N ASP A 383 -5.54 25.15 -20.70
CA ASP A 383 -6.60 24.68 -21.60
C ASP A 383 -6.85 23.16 -21.49
N ALA A 384 -5.84 22.38 -21.10
CA ALA A 384 -6.00 20.94 -20.87
C ALA A 384 -6.86 20.63 -19.62
N GLU A 385 -6.81 21.48 -18.60
CA GLU A 385 -7.56 21.30 -17.35
C GLU A 385 -9.04 21.63 -17.57
N THR A 386 -9.34 22.74 -18.25
CA THR A 386 -10.71 23.12 -18.61
C THR A 386 -11.36 22.04 -19.49
N ASN A 387 -10.60 21.48 -20.44
CA ASN A 387 -11.03 20.34 -21.25
C ASN A 387 -11.35 19.09 -20.43
N THR A 388 -10.65 18.87 -19.31
CA THR A 388 -10.89 17.72 -18.43
C THR A 388 -12.20 17.86 -17.66
N TRP A 389 -12.47 19.06 -17.11
CA TRP A 389 -13.73 19.36 -16.41
C TRP A 389 -14.93 19.29 -17.37
N THR A 390 -14.80 19.86 -18.57
CA THR A 390 -15.88 19.80 -19.57
C THR A 390 -16.14 18.38 -20.04
N THR A 391 -15.09 17.57 -20.21
CA THR A 391 -15.23 16.13 -20.52
C THR A 391 -16.10 15.41 -19.49
N LEU A 392 -15.91 15.68 -18.20
CA LEU A 392 -16.69 15.05 -17.13
C LEU A 392 -18.19 15.39 -17.26
N PHE A 393 -18.52 16.66 -17.44
CA PHE A 393 -19.92 17.09 -17.60
C PHE A 393 -20.56 16.47 -18.84
N TYR A 394 -19.86 16.47 -19.99
CA TYR A 394 -20.36 15.82 -21.20
C TYR A 394 -20.60 14.32 -21.02
N LEU A 395 -19.71 13.61 -20.34
CA LEU A 395 -19.88 12.18 -20.09
C LEU A 395 -21.03 11.90 -19.13
N LEU A 396 -21.24 12.75 -18.12
CA LEU A 396 -22.37 12.63 -17.19
C LEU A 396 -23.70 12.90 -17.91
N ASP A 397 -23.75 13.94 -18.74
CA ASP A 397 -24.94 14.26 -19.53
C ASP A 397 -25.26 13.14 -20.54
N LEU A 398 -24.25 12.55 -21.18
CA LEU A 398 -24.43 11.37 -22.03
C LEU A 398 -24.93 10.16 -21.23
N ALA A 399 -24.44 9.94 -20.01
CA ALA A 399 -24.94 8.87 -19.15
C ALA A 399 -26.43 9.04 -18.83
N THR A 400 -26.86 10.26 -18.48
CA THR A 400 -28.28 10.55 -18.23
C THR A 400 -29.15 10.33 -19.46
N PHE A 401 -28.64 10.63 -20.66
CA PHE A 401 -29.33 10.31 -21.91
C PHE A 401 -29.55 8.81 -22.07
N PHE A 402 -28.52 7.98 -21.87
CA PHE A 402 -28.68 6.52 -21.95
C PHE A 402 -29.66 5.99 -20.89
N ASP A 403 -29.64 6.53 -19.66
CA ASP A 403 -30.58 6.14 -18.61
C ASP A 403 -32.03 6.51 -18.96
N LEU A 404 -32.26 7.65 -19.63
CA LEU A 404 -33.60 8.04 -20.12
C LEU A 404 -34.11 7.13 -21.24
N VAL A 405 -33.20 6.65 -22.10
CA VAL A 405 -33.48 5.71 -23.19
C VAL A 405 -33.88 4.34 -22.62
N ASP A 406 -33.12 3.82 -21.65
CA ASP A 406 -33.45 2.56 -20.98
C ASP A 406 -34.74 2.65 -20.15
N ALA A 407 -35.06 3.83 -19.61
CA ALA A 407 -36.34 4.10 -18.94
C ALA A 407 -37.53 4.29 -19.91
N GLU A 408 -37.33 4.11 -21.22
CA GLU A 408 -38.33 4.32 -22.29
C GLU A 408 -38.95 5.73 -22.33
N ARG A 409 -38.28 6.75 -21.77
CA ARG A 409 -38.75 8.14 -21.77
C ARG A 409 -38.26 8.89 -23.01
N TRP A 410 -38.72 8.44 -24.17
CA TRP A 410 -38.23 8.87 -25.50
C TRP A 410 -38.25 10.39 -25.73
N GLN A 411 -39.31 11.08 -25.32
CA GLN A 411 -39.41 12.54 -25.53
C GLN A 411 -38.38 13.30 -24.69
N ALA A 412 -38.25 12.96 -23.41
CA ALA A 412 -37.27 13.58 -22.52
C ALA A 412 -35.83 13.30 -22.99
N ALA A 413 -35.56 12.12 -23.54
CA ALA A 413 -34.25 11.78 -24.10
C ALA A 413 -33.91 12.64 -25.33
N ILE A 414 -34.88 12.88 -26.23
CA ILE A 414 -34.70 13.75 -27.41
C ILE A 414 -34.48 15.20 -26.97
N ASP A 415 -35.27 15.70 -26.02
CA ASP A 415 -35.13 17.09 -25.54
C ASP A 415 -33.77 17.29 -24.84
N HIS A 416 -33.29 16.28 -24.09
CA HIS A 416 -31.99 16.32 -23.42
C HIS A 416 -30.82 16.29 -24.41
N ILE A 417 -30.88 15.45 -25.46
CA ILE A 417 -29.81 15.41 -26.48
C ILE A 417 -29.78 16.68 -27.33
N ASP A 418 -30.93 17.32 -27.55
CA ASP A 418 -31.04 18.61 -28.22
C ASP A 418 -30.35 19.73 -27.42
N GLN A 419 -30.51 19.73 -26.10
CA GLN A 419 -29.82 20.69 -25.23
C GLN A 419 -28.29 20.55 -25.31
N LEU A 420 -27.79 19.33 -25.46
CA LEU A 420 -26.34 19.06 -25.59
C LEU A 420 -25.76 19.58 -26.91
N SER A 421 -26.59 19.91 -27.90
CA SER A 421 -26.17 20.44 -29.21
C SER A 421 -25.08 19.59 -29.89
N LEU A 422 -25.03 18.28 -29.57
CA LEU A 422 -24.07 17.32 -30.12
C LEU A 422 -24.52 16.80 -31.49
N PHE A 423 -25.83 16.79 -31.74
CA PHE A 423 -26.43 16.33 -32.97
C PHE A 423 -27.29 17.42 -33.63
N PRO A 424 -27.48 17.38 -34.96
CA PRO A 424 -28.34 18.32 -35.65
C PRO A 424 -29.80 18.20 -35.17
N SER A 425 -30.35 19.29 -34.64
CA SER A 425 -31.77 19.40 -34.26
C SER A 425 -32.67 19.74 -35.45
N SER A 426 -32.12 20.39 -36.49
CA SER A 426 -32.85 20.74 -37.72
C SER A 426 -32.17 20.16 -38.96
N SER A 427 -32.96 19.97 -40.02
CA SER A 427 -32.53 19.38 -41.30
C SER A 427 -31.66 20.28 -42.19
N GLN A 428 -31.16 21.41 -41.65
CA GLN A 428 -30.38 22.38 -42.40
C GLN A 428 -28.90 21.94 -42.52
N PRO A 429 -28.30 21.99 -43.72
CA PRO A 429 -26.93 21.52 -43.96
C PRO A 429 -25.87 22.35 -43.21
N SER A 430 -26.13 23.63 -42.95
CA SER A 430 -25.24 24.51 -42.18
C SER A 430 -25.12 24.09 -40.70
N GLN A 431 -26.20 23.57 -40.11
CA GLN A 431 -26.15 23.02 -38.74
C GLN A 431 -25.38 21.71 -38.69
N VAL A 432 -25.48 20.89 -39.73
CA VAL A 432 -24.70 19.65 -39.85
C VAL A 432 -23.21 19.96 -39.88
N GLU A 433 -22.78 20.95 -40.68
CA GLU A 433 -21.37 21.37 -40.73
C GLU A 433 -20.87 21.96 -39.40
N SER A 434 -21.69 22.75 -38.72
CA SER A 434 -21.37 23.28 -37.38
C SER A 434 -21.22 22.16 -36.35
N CYS A 435 -22.08 21.14 -36.38
CA CYS A 435 -21.97 19.97 -35.50
C CYS A 435 -20.72 19.14 -35.82
N VAL A 436 -20.32 19.00 -37.09
CA VAL A 436 -19.10 18.28 -37.48
C VAL A 436 -17.85 19.04 -37.00
N ALA A 437 -17.84 20.37 -37.13
CA ALA A 437 -16.77 21.20 -36.60
C ALA A 437 -16.65 21.05 -35.07
N ARG A 438 -17.78 21.07 -34.35
CA ARG A 438 -17.81 20.84 -32.89
C ARG A 438 -17.34 19.44 -32.53
N PHE A 439 -17.75 18.42 -33.29
CA PHE A 439 -17.32 17.03 -33.08
C PHE A 439 -15.80 16.86 -33.22
N SER A 440 -15.17 17.59 -34.14
CA SER A 440 -13.71 17.58 -34.30
C SER A 440 -12.96 18.19 -33.11
N GLN A 441 -13.60 19.07 -32.34
CA GLN A 441 -13.03 19.72 -31.15
C GLN A 441 -13.30 18.94 -29.86
N LEU A 442 -14.15 17.91 -29.89
CA LEU A 442 -14.49 17.12 -28.70
C LEU A 442 -13.35 16.18 -28.29
N PRO A 443 -13.12 16.00 -26.97
CA PRO A 443 -12.15 15.04 -26.44
C PRO A 443 -12.44 13.60 -26.87
N ASP A 444 -11.39 12.81 -27.11
CA ASP A 444 -11.49 11.42 -27.58
C ASP A 444 -12.35 10.52 -26.67
N LEU A 445 -12.35 10.78 -25.36
CA LEU A 445 -13.16 10.06 -24.37
C LEU A 445 -14.67 10.25 -24.59
N VAL A 446 -15.08 11.45 -25.01
CA VAL A 446 -16.48 11.77 -25.36
C VAL A 446 -16.82 11.22 -26.73
N ARG A 447 -15.84 11.12 -27.65
CA ARG A 447 -16.05 10.59 -28.99
C ARG A 447 -16.42 9.10 -29.01
N ARG A 448 -15.91 8.33 -28.06
CA ARG A 448 -16.16 6.87 -27.94
C ARG A 448 -17.63 6.48 -27.77
N PRO A 449 -18.43 7.10 -26.88
CA PRO A 449 -19.85 6.78 -26.72
C PRO A 449 -20.78 7.35 -27.81
N ILE A 450 -20.34 8.34 -28.60
CA ILE A 450 -21.19 8.99 -29.61
C ILE A 450 -21.81 8.03 -30.64
N PRO A 451 -21.11 7.04 -31.21
CA PRO A 451 -21.70 6.12 -32.17
C PRO A 451 -22.91 5.36 -31.59
N TRP A 452 -22.90 5.08 -30.29
CA TRP A 452 -23.98 4.34 -29.64
C TRP A 452 -25.09 5.31 -29.20
N ALA A 453 -24.74 6.56 -28.86
CA ALA A 453 -25.74 7.60 -28.67
C ALA A 453 -26.55 7.87 -29.96
N LEU A 454 -25.91 7.79 -31.14
CA LEU A 454 -26.56 7.88 -32.44
C LEU A 454 -27.56 6.73 -32.67
N ASP A 455 -27.16 5.48 -32.38
CA ASP A 455 -28.05 4.33 -32.46
C ASP A 455 -29.24 4.46 -31.50
N ALA A 456 -28.98 4.88 -30.25
CA ALA A 456 -30.03 5.13 -29.25
C ALA A 456 -31.01 6.21 -29.70
N LEU A 457 -30.52 7.30 -30.28
CA LEU A 457 -31.36 8.38 -30.80
C LEU A 457 -32.24 7.92 -31.96
N MET A 458 -31.70 7.09 -32.86
CA MET A 458 -32.50 6.48 -33.93
C MET A 458 -33.57 5.53 -33.39
N ARG A 459 -33.27 4.74 -32.35
CA ARG A 459 -34.27 3.93 -31.64
C ARG A 459 -35.36 4.80 -30.98
N CYS A 460 -35.00 5.96 -30.43
CA CYS A 460 -35.98 6.92 -29.91
C CYS A 460 -36.93 7.41 -31.01
N PHE A 461 -36.39 7.73 -32.20
CA PHE A 461 -37.18 8.17 -33.35
C PHE A 461 -38.08 7.08 -33.93
N SER A 462 -37.58 5.84 -34.06
CA SER A 462 -38.40 4.72 -34.52
C SER A 462 -39.51 4.38 -33.53
N ALA A 463 -39.22 4.36 -32.23
CA ALA A 463 -40.21 4.14 -31.17
C ALA A 463 -41.30 5.23 -31.16
N LYS A 464 -40.93 6.50 -31.29
CA LYS A 464 -41.89 7.63 -31.36
C LYS A 464 -42.78 7.54 -32.60
N THR A 465 -42.23 7.12 -33.74
CA THR A 465 -42.96 6.95 -35.01
C THR A 465 -43.93 5.76 -34.95
N CYS A 466 -43.49 4.60 -34.44
CA CYS A 466 -44.34 3.43 -34.24
C CYS A 466 -45.49 3.69 -33.25
N ARG A 467 -45.25 4.43 -32.16
CA ARG A 467 -46.27 4.78 -31.16
C ARG A 467 -47.31 5.74 -31.72
N THR A 468 -46.91 6.61 -32.64
CA THR A 468 -47.80 7.52 -33.37
C THR A 468 -48.66 6.76 -34.39
N SER A 469 -48.07 5.80 -35.12
CA SER A 469 -48.78 4.92 -36.06
C SER A 469 -49.80 3.99 -35.37
N ARG A 470 -49.48 3.48 -34.17
CA ARG A 470 -50.44 2.68 -33.36
C ARG A 470 -51.63 3.49 -32.85
N LYS A 471 -51.44 4.78 -32.54
CA LYS A 471 -52.52 5.68 -32.09
C LYS A 471 -53.37 6.22 -33.24
N SER A 472 -52.85 6.34 -34.47
CA SER A 472 -53.61 6.82 -35.63
C SER A 472 -54.73 5.87 -36.11
N ASN A 473 -54.74 4.62 -35.64
CA ASN A 473 -55.85 3.68 -35.87
C ASN A 473 -57.02 3.86 -34.88
N ALA A 474 -56.87 4.73 -33.86
CA ALA A 474 -57.97 5.21 -33.04
C ALA A 474 -58.37 6.61 -33.53
N ALA A 475 -59.66 6.82 -33.81
CA ALA A 475 -60.24 7.88 -34.64
C ALA A 475 -60.13 9.34 -34.11
N SER A 476 -59.10 9.70 -33.35
CA SER A 476 -58.86 11.07 -32.89
C SER A 476 -57.35 11.34 -32.81
N ALA A 477 -56.72 11.61 -33.95
CA ALA A 477 -55.33 12.07 -34.00
C ALA A 477 -55.29 13.60 -34.15
N ASP A 478 -54.72 14.27 -33.14
CA ASP A 478 -54.36 15.68 -33.15
C ASP A 478 -53.56 16.06 -34.40
N TRP A 479 -53.84 17.25 -34.96
CA TRP A 479 -53.11 17.80 -36.12
C TRP A 479 -51.59 17.91 -35.87
N ASP A 480 -51.16 18.14 -34.62
CA ASP A 480 -49.74 18.15 -34.21
C ASP A 480 -49.03 16.81 -34.46
N SER A 481 -49.75 15.68 -34.34
CA SER A 481 -49.17 14.34 -34.48
C SER A 481 -48.83 13.99 -35.93
N LYS A 482 -49.42 14.68 -36.92
CA LYS A 482 -49.12 14.51 -38.35
C LYS A 482 -47.94 15.36 -38.82
N MET A 483 -47.67 16.49 -38.16
CA MET A 483 -46.53 17.38 -38.43
C MET A 483 -45.22 16.88 -37.79
N ALA A 484 -45.31 16.14 -36.67
CA ALA A 484 -44.13 15.60 -36.00
C ALA A 484 -43.42 14.48 -36.78
N THR A 485 -44.12 13.71 -37.62
CA THR A 485 -43.53 12.59 -38.38
C THR A 485 -42.60 13.01 -39.53
N PRO A 486 -42.88 14.04 -40.36
CA PRO A 486 -41.93 14.51 -41.37
C PRO A 486 -40.71 15.19 -40.75
N GLU A 487 -40.84 15.86 -39.60
CA GLU A 487 -39.73 16.51 -38.92
C GLU A 487 -38.75 15.48 -38.34
N ILE A 488 -39.25 14.42 -37.68
CA ILE A 488 -38.43 13.31 -37.19
C ILE A 488 -37.70 12.60 -38.35
N ARG A 489 -38.38 12.42 -39.49
CA ARG A 489 -37.78 11.82 -40.70
C ARG A 489 -36.71 12.72 -41.32
N ALA A 490 -36.95 14.03 -41.39
CA ALA A 490 -35.96 14.99 -41.87
C ALA A 490 -34.72 15.02 -40.96
N ARG A 491 -34.92 14.86 -39.64
CA ARG A 491 -33.86 14.79 -38.64
C ARG A 491 -33.07 13.48 -38.71
N ALA A 492 -33.71 12.34 -38.93
CA ALA A 492 -33.04 11.06 -39.19
C ALA A 492 -32.11 11.12 -40.41
N LYS A 493 -32.57 11.74 -41.52
CA LYS A 493 -31.73 11.98 -42.71
C LYS A 493 -30.56 12.92 -42.42
N ALA A 494 -30.77 13.95 -41.61
CA ALA A 494 -29.71 14.86 -41.19
C ALA A 494 -28.64 14.15 -40.32
N LEU A 495 -29.04 13.22 -39.46
CA LEU A 495 -28.12 12.37 -38.68
C LEU A 495 -27.27 11.47 -39.58
N ILE A 496 -27.85 10.87 -40.60
CA ILE A 496 -27.10 10.03 -41.56
C ILE A 496 -26.11 10.88 -42.36
N ALA A 497 -26.53 12.07 -42.80
CA ALA A 497 -25.64 13.01 -43.48
C ALA A 497 -24.50 13.52 -42.58
N PHE A 498 -24.76 13.68 -41.27
CA PHE A 498 -23.76 14.00 -40.26
C PHE A 498 -22.75 12.86 -40.11
N VAL A 499 -23.23 11.64 -39.94
CA VAL A 499 -22.43 10.41 -39.82
C VAL A 499 -21.55 10.16 -41.06
N GLY A 500 -22.03 10.51 -42.26
CA GLY A 500 -21.24 10.41 -43.49
C GLY A 500 -20.12 11.46 -43.64
N ARG A 501 -20.17 12.55 -42.88
CA ARG A 501 -19.17 13.64 -42.90
C ARG A 501 -18.16 13.58 -41.74
N ILE A 502 -18.36 12.69 -40.77
CA ILE A 502 -17.45 12.51 -39.65
C ILE A 502 -16.15 11.81 -40.11
N PRO A 503 -14.96 12.30 -39.70
CA PRO A 503 -13.67 11.74 -40.13
C PRO A 503 -13.34 10.36 -39.51
N HIS A 504 -13.95 10.00 -38.37
CA HIS A 504 -13.80 8.68 -37.75
C HIS A 504 -14.79 7.67 -38.35
N ARG A 505 -14.29 6.57 -38.92
CA ARG A 505 -15.13 5.43 -39.34
C ARG A 505 -15.83 4.81 -38.13
N LEU A 506 -17.14 5.00 -38.00
CA LEU A 506 -17.94 4.29 -37.00
C LEU A 506 -17.92 2.78 -37.28
N PRO A 507 -18.15 1.92 -36.27
CA PRO A 507 -18.36 0.49 -36.46
C PRO A 507 -19.43 0.21 -37.54
N SER A 508 -19.16 -0.77 -38.42
CA SER A 508 -20.05 -1.14 -39.53
C SER A 508 -21.46 -1.54 -39.07
N GLU A 509 -21.58 -2.12 -37.88
CA GLU A 509 -22.84 -2.50 -37.23
C GLU A 509 -23.76 -1.30 -36.99
N ILE A 510 -23.20 -0.16 -36.57
CA ILE A 510 -23.95 1.06 -36.28
C ILE A 510 -24.43 1.69 -37.58
N TYR A 511 -23.61 1.71 -38.64
CA TYR A 511 -24.04 2.14 -39.98
C TYR A 511 -25.17 1.25 -40.54
N ALA A 512 -25.09 -0.07 -40.37
CA ALA A 512 -26.12 -1.00 -40.80
C ALA A 512 -27.41 -0.87 -39.97
N GLY A 513 -27.30 -0.57 -38.67
CA GLY A 513 -28.43 -0.27 -37.79
C GLY A 513 -29.12 1.04 -38.17
N LEU A 514 -28.35 2.12 -38.34
CA LEU A 514 -28.81 3.44 -38.77
C LEU A 514 -29.60 3.37 -40.09
N THR A 515 -29.06 2.68 -41.09
CA THR A 515 -29.70 2.54 -42.42
C THR A 515 -30.95 1.66 -42.36
N ARG A 516 -30.96 0.60 -41.55
CA ARG A 516 -32.16 -0.22 -41.32
C ARG A 516 -33.28 0.58 -40.64
N MET A 517 -32.96 1.34 -39.59
CA MET A 517 -33.95 2.14 -38.87
C MET A 517 -34.46 3.30 -39.71
N ASP A 518 -33.64 3.90 -40.60
CA ASP A 518 -34.13 4.88 -41.57
C ASP A 518 -35.17 4.28 -42.52
N MET A 519 -34.92 3.05 -43.00
CA MET A 519 -35.88 2.31 -43.82
C MET A 519 -37.16 1.94 -43.06
N GLU A 520 -37.10 1.74 -41.74
CA GLU A 520 -38.28 1.51 -40.88
C GLU A 520 -39.07 2.79 -40.56
N ILE A 521 -38.46 3.99 -40.70
CA ILE A 521 -39.08 5.30 -40.50
C ILE A 521 -39.71 5.87 -41.79
N ILE A 522 -39.32 5.32 -42.97
CA ILE A 522 -39.92 5.61 -44.28
C ILE A 522 -41.31 4.98 -44.36
#